data_AF-A0A812XQT2-F1
#
_entry.id   AF-A0A812XQT2-F1
#
_cell.length_a   1.000
_cell.length_b   1.000
_cell.length_c   1.000
_cell.angle_alpha   90.00
_cell.angle_beta   90.00
_cell.angle_gamma   90.00
#
_symmetry.space_group_name_H-M   'P 1'
#
loop_
_entity.id
_entity.type
_entity.pdbx_description
1 polymer ?
#
loop_
_entity_poly.entity_id
_entity_poly.type
_entity_poly.pdbx_seq_one_letter_code
_entity_poly.pdbx_strand_id
1 'polypeptide(L)'
;SGPSGEDAFARTSPSDWVSTGQERSQQDSQLYVDTEIVRSISLLSTLQRFGWLWRLRPEQVSHAQLDAVWKRSVEAEAFDVFLSRTWATPGHLKYLSLLLSSCWHLALLAWAAAALLVMSLYISSLLPLPLRASRNENLIPRGEASWAPWGYLSTFACALGGLLCAPHLLPRVRRNPGCFYDVACVNQADPELQARGIYGIGGFLAISMQLRILWSPPYLSRLWCVFEIAAYRKANPNGELKLQPMFVERNILLAWICMFFFVGMLTLVRLPGHWRAVLGFLAFYPAIHFIRKGYQQQEQMFKNLAEFDLNSASCANEFDRQFILSAVCRWYGSLEGFTDYVRGPLKEELTETVVLARVPLQY
;
A
#
# COMPACT_ATOMS: atom_id res chain seq x y z
N SER A 1 -2.80 20.34 14.28
CA SER A 1 -3.80 19.47 14.91
C SER A 1 -5.15 19.80 14.30
N GLY A 2 -5.47 19.17 13.16
CA GLY A 2 -6.85 19.17 12.66
C GLY A 2 -7.64 18.06 13.36
N PRO A 3 -8.98 18.14 13.42
CA PRO A 3 -9.80 17.06 13.94
C PRO A 3 -9.44 15.75 13.21
N SER A 4 -9.28 14.66 13.98
CA SER A 4 -9.09 13.32 13.43
C SER A 4 -10.29 12.99 12.55
N GLY A 5 -10.06 12.24 11.46
CA GLY A 5 -11.14 11.71 10.60
C GLY A 5 -11.97 10.61 11.28
N GLU A 6 -12.20 10.78 12.57
CA GLU A 6 -13.00 9.92 13.45
C GLU A 6 -14.29 10.61 13.87
N ASP A 7 -14.30 11.95 13.91
CA ASP A 7 -15.47 12.76 14.27
C ASP A 7 -16.56 12.75 13.18
N ALA A 8 -16.32 12.14 12.03
CA ALA A 8 -17.24 12.17 10.89
C ALA A 8 -18.34 11.10 10.90
N PHE A 9 -18.24 10.09 11.78
CA PHE A 9 -19.31 9.10 11.96
C PHE A 9 -20.50 9.62 12.78
N ALA A 10 -20.43 10.86 13.29
CA ALA A 10 -21.40 11.41 14.23
C ALA A 10 -22.58 12.20 13.60
N ARG A 11 -22.79 12.17 12.28
CA ARG A 11 -23.76 13.08 11.59
C ARG A 11 -25.07 12.45 11.11
N THR A 12 -25.34 11.19 11.41
CA THR A 12 -26.64 10.54 11.21
C THR A 12 -27.20 10.09 12.55
N SER A 13 -28.52 9.99 12.68
CA SER A 13 -29.18 9.59 13.95
C SER A 13 -28.47 8.35 14.54
N PRO A 14 -27.86 8.46 15.73
CA PRO A 14 -27.14 7.35 16.36
C PRO A 14 -27.99 6.09 16.57
N SER A 15 -29.33 6.20 16.52
CA SER A 15 -30.27 5.12 16.77
C SER A 15 -30.15 3.95 15.79
N ASP A 16 -30.06 4.23 14.49
CA ASP A 16 -30.25 3.20 13.45
C ASP A 16 -28.97 2.39 13.21
N TRP A 17 -27.83 3.01 13.51
CA TRP A 17 -26.52 2.36 13.53
C TRP A 17 -26.43 1.35 14.68
N VAL A 18 -26.87 1.79 15.86
CA VAL A 18 -26.84 0.99 17.07
C VAL A 18 -27.76 -0.22 16.93
N SER A 19 -28.95 -0.08 16.33
CA SER A 19 -29.86 -1.22 16.12
C SER A 19 -29.24 -2.29 15.21
N THR A 20 -28.69 -1.92 14.06
CA THR A 20 -28.05 -2.87 13.13
C THR A 20 -26.89 -3.62 13.79
N GLY A 21 -26.04 -2.93 14.54
CA GLY A 21 -24.95 -3.55 15.27
C GLY A 21 -25.44 -4.44 16.43
N GLN A 22 -26.50 -4.04 17.13
CA GLN A 22 -27.10 -4.81 18.22
C GLN A 22 -27.72 -6.11 17.72
N GLU A 23 -28.50 -6.06 16.63
CA GLU A 23 -29.10 -7.24 16.00
C GLU A 23 -28.02 -8.26 15.63
N ARG A 24 -26.94 -7.82 14.97
CA ARG A 24 -25.82 -8.70 14.60
C ARG A 24 -25.04 -9.24 15.80
N SER A 25 -24.90 -8.44 16.86
CA SER A 25 -24.24 -8.88 18.09
C SER A 25 -25.03 -9.97 18.82
N GLN A 26 -26.37 -9.83 18.84
CA GLN A 26 -27.29 -10.77 19.48
C GLN A 26 -27.45 -12.08 18.70
N GLN A 27 -27.41 -12.03 17.37
CA GLN A 27 -27.61 -13.19 16.50
C GLN A 27 -26.35 -14.05 16.27
N ASP A 28 -25.23 -13.77 16.98
CA ASP A 28 -23.93 -14.41 16.74
C ASP A 28 -23.45 -14.32 15.27
N SER A 29 -23.93 -13.32 14.53
CA SER A 29 -23.82 -13.23 13.08
C SER A 29 -22.69 -12.29 12.62
N GLN A 30 -21.65 -12.09 13.44
CA GLN A 30 -20.56 -11.16 13.09
C GLN A 30 -19.77 -11.61 11.85
N LEU A 31 -19.72 -12.91 11.57
CA LEU A 31 -19.12 -13.49 10.35
C LEU A 31 -20.18 -13.81 9.27
N TYR A 32 -21.44 -13.46 9.50
CA TYR A 32 -22.50 -13.65 8.52
C TYR A 32 -22.32 -12.71 7.33
N VAL A 33 -22.48 -13.27 6.13
CA VAL A 33 -22.32 -12.56 4.87
C VAL A 33 -23.67 -12.05 4.42
N ASP A 34 -23.84 -10.73 4.44
CA ASP A 34 -24.99 -10.06 3.83
C ASP A 34 -24.76 -9.96 2.31
N THR A 35 -25.21 -10.97 1.58
CA THR A 35 -24.93 -11.14 0.14
C THR A 35 -25.42 -9.99 -0.74
N GLU A 36 -26.43 -9.23 -0.29
CA GLU A 36 -27.01 -8.12 -1.05
C GLU A 36 -26.07 -6.92 -1.18
N ILE A 37 -25.15 -6.76 -0.24
CA ILE A 37 -24.25 -5.61 -0.17
C ILE A 37 -22.79 -5.98 -0.48
N VAL A 38 -22.53 -7.23 -0.88
CA VAL A 38 -21.18 -7.67 -1.24
C VAL A 38 -20.78 -7.04 -2.57
N ARG A 39 -19.81 -6.13 -2.50
CA ARG A 39 -19.29 -5.43 -3.68
C ARG A 39 -17.78 -5.44 -3.71
N SER A 40 -17.21 -5.61 -4.90
CA SER A 40 -15.77 -5.57 -5.14
C SER A 40 -15.39 -4.44 -6.10
N ILE A 41 -14.16 -3.97 -6.01
CA ILE A 41 -13.58 -3.04 -6.97
C ILE A 41 -12.25 -3.60 -7.48
N SER A 42 -11.93 -3.38 -8.75
CA SER A 42 -10.63 -3.76 -9.30
C SER A 42 -9.51 -2.99 -8.60
N LEU A 43 -8.49 -3.69 -8.09
CA LEU A 43 -7.33 -3.05 -7.46
C LEU A 43 -6.71 -1.97 -8.35
N LEU A 44 -6.45 -2.27 -9.63
CA LEU A 44 -5.86 -1.29 -10.56
C LEU A 44 -6.78 -0.08 -10.79
N SER A 45 -8.09 -0.27 -10.80
CA SER A 45 -9.03 0.85 -10.94
C SER A 45 -8.98 1.84 -9.75
N THR A 46 -8.57 1.37 -8.56
CA THR A 46 -8.34 2.23 -7.39
C THR A 46 -7.09 3.09 -7.52
N LEU A 47 -6.12 2.67 -8.34
CA LEU A 47 -4.84 3.35 -8.57
C LEU A 47 -4.89 4.37 -9.71
N GLN A 48 -5.92 4.33 -10.55
CA GLN A 48 -6.14 5.31 -11.61
C GLN A 48 -6.27 6.74 -11.05
N ARG A 49 -6.04 7.73 -11.93
CA ARG A 49 -6.08 9.16 -11.56
C ARG A 49 -5.16 9.47 -10.38
N PHE A 50 -3.94 8.92 -10.42
CA PHE A 50 -2.92 9.09 -9.38
C PHE A 50 -3.42 8.70 -7.98
N GLY A 51 -4.17 7.60 -7.87
CA GLY A 51 -4.74 7.14 -6.61
C GLY A 51 -5.63 8.18 -5.93
N TRP A 52 -6.41 8.94 -6.70
CA TRP A 52 -7.38 9.90 -6.15
C TRP A 52 -8.28 9.24 -5.09
N LEU A 53 -8.73 8.00 -5.35
CA LEU A 53 -9.58 7.25 -4.44
C LEU A 53 -8.91 6.93 -3.09
N TRP A 54 -7.59 6.73 -3.08
CA TRP A 54 -6.81 6.51 -1.85
C TRP A 54 -6.60 7.78 -1.02
N ARG A 55 -6.72 8.94 -1.67
CA ARG A 55 -6.60 10.27 -1.06
C ARG A 55 -7.96 10.84 -0.65
N LEU A 56 -9.05 10.18 -1.04
CA LEU A 56 -10.41 10.57 -0.70
C LEU A 56 -10.64 10.42 0.80
N ARG A 57 -11.22 11.46 1.42
CA ARG A 57 -11.77 11.41 2.78
C ARG A 57 -13.28 11.56 2.67
N PRO A 58 -14.08 10.54 3.04
CA PRO A 58 -15.52 10.56 2.84
C PRO A 58 -16.21 11.84 3.37
N GLU A 59 -15.74 12.28 4.53
CA GLU A 59 -16.17 13.48 5.27
C GLU A 59 -16.04 14.80 4.50
N GLN A 60 -15.14 14.86 3.53
CA GLN A 60 -14.79 16.08 2.79
C GLN A 60 -15.43 16.14 1.40
N VAL A 61 -16.31 15.17 1.10
CA VAL A 61 -16.78 14.85 -0.25
C VAL A 61 -18.29 14.85 -0.24
N SER A 62 -18.91 15.33 -1.31
CA SER A 62 -20.37 15.37 -1.42
C SER A 62 -20.98 13.97 -1.49
N HIS A 63 -22.21 13.78 -0.99
CA HIS A 63 -22.94 12.51 -1.10
C HIS A 63 -23.03 12.00 -2.55
N ALA A 64 -23.25 12.89 -3.53
CA ALA A 64 -23.30 12.53 -4.95
C ALA A 64 -21.96 11.95 -5.46
N GLN A 65 -20.83 12.48 -4.98
CA GLN A 65 -19.51 11.94 -5.32
C GLN A 65 -19.24 10.60 -4.63
N LEU A 66 -19.70 10.43 -3.38
CA LEU A 66 -19.59 9.16 -2.65
C LEU A 66 -20.42 8.06 -3.31
N ASP A 67 -21.65 8.38 -3.71
CA ASP A 67 -22.51 7.49 -4.48
C ASP A 67 -21.89 7.13 -5.84
N ALA A 68 -21.29 8.12 -6.54
CA ALA A 68 -20.55 7.86 -7.77
C ALA A 68 -19.32 6.96 -7.56
N VAL A 69 -18.66 7.03 -6.39
CA VAL A 69 -17.57 6.12 -6.02
C VAL A 69 -18.10 4.72 -5.75
N TRP A 70 -19.20 4.60 -5.00
CA TRP A 70 -19.85 3.32 -4.71
C TRP A 70 -20.31 2.62 -5.98
N LYS A 71 -20.94 3.34 -6.92
CA LYS A 71 -21.36 2.84 -8.24
C LYS A 71 -20.22 2.33 -9.14
N ARG A 72 -18.96 2.62 -8.81
CA ARG A 72 -17.79 2.05 -9.52
C ARG A 72 -17.42 0.65 -9.04
N SER A 73 -17.86 0.24 -7.85
CA SER A 73 -17.76 -1.15 -7.42
C SER A 73 -18.84 -1.99 -8.10
N VAL A 74 -18.63 -3.28 -8.21
CA VAL A 74 -19.56 -4.26 -8.81
C VAL A 74 -19.97 -5.29 -7.77
N GLU A 75 -21.16 -5.86 -7.91
CA GLU A 75 -21.58 -6.98 -7.07
C GLU A 75 -20.59 -8.14 -7.21
N ALA A 76 -20.35 -8.83 -6.10
CA ALA A 76 -19.37 -9.91 -6.04
C ALA A 76 -19.85 -11.01 -5.09
N GLU A 77 -19.37 -12.23 -5.31
CA GLU A 77 -19.62 -13.37 -4.42
C GLU A 77 -18.47 -13.55 -3.40
N ALA A 78 -17.27 -13.13 -3.76
CA ALA A 78 -16.05 -13.27 -2.97
C ALA A 78 -15.02 -12.19 -3.34
N PHE A 79 -13.96 -12.07 -2.54
CA PHE A 79 -12.86 -11.14 -2.79
C PHE A 79 -11.54 -11.89 -3.00
N ASP A 80 -10.80 -11.52 -4.04
CA ASP A 80 -9.42 -11.99 -4.20
C ASP A 80 -8.54 -11.40 -3.09
N VAL A 81 -8.78 -10.14 -2.72
CA VAL A 81 -7.99 -9.43 -1.68
C VAL A 81 -8.87 -8.49 -0.85
N PHE A 82 -8.81 -8.61 0.47
CA PHE A 82 -9.31 -7.58 1.39
C PHE A 82 -8.20 -6.59 1.72
N LEU A 83 -8.38 -5.32 1.40
CA LEU A 83 -7.37 -4.28 1.67
C LEU A 83 -7.62 -3.64 3.04
N SER A 84 -6.90 -4.13 4.04
CA SER A 84 -6.94 -3.54 5.38
C SER A 84 -5.98 -2.37 5.52
N ARG A 85 -6.46 -1.26 6.09
CA ARG A 85 -5.71 -0.01 6.20
C ARG A 85 -6.16 0.84 7.39
N THR A 86 -5.23 1.62 7.93
CA THR A 86 -5.57 2.70 8.87
C THR A 86 -5.80 4.01 8.13
N TRP A 87 -6.87 4.73 8.47
CA TRP A 87 -7.19 6.06 7.94
C TRP A 87 -6.15 7.12 8.34
N ALA A 88 -5.44 6.91 9.45
CA ALA A 88 -4.39 7.81 9.93
C ALA A 88 -3.20 7.94 8.96
N THR A 89 -2.95 6.92 8.14
CA THR A 89 -1.83 6.94 7.20
C THR A 89 -2.18 7.66 5.89
N PRO A 90 -1.34 8.61 5.44
CA PRO A 90 -1.60 9.37 4.22
C PRO A 90 -1.87 8.50 2.99
N GLY A 91 -2.94 8.85 2.26
CA GLY A 91 -3.39 8.13 1.07
C GLY A 91 -2.34 7.98 -0.04
N HIS A 92 -1.46 8.97 -0.19
CA HIS A 92 -0.40 8.93 -1.21
C HIS A 92 0.64 7.84 -0.95
N LEU A 93 0.89 7.47 0.32
CA LEU A 93 1.80 6.37 0.65
C LEU A 93 1.17 5.02 0.33
N LYS A 94 -0.13 4.86 0.60
CA LYS A 94 -0.91 3.67 0.22
C LYS A 94 -0.93 3.50 -1.30
N TYR A 95 -1.24 4.58 -2.02
CA TYR A 95 -1.18 4.62 -3.48
C TYR A 95 0.20 4.23 -4.01
N LEU A 96 1.27 4.86 -3.50
CA LEU A 96 2.64 4.57 -3.94
C LEU A 96 3.03 3.11 -3.71
N SER A 97 2.70 2.58 -2.52
CA SER A 97 2.97 1.20 -2.14
C SER A 97 2.27 0.22 -3.09
N LEU A 98 0.97 0.41 -3.32
CA LEU A 98 0.19 -0.44 -4.21
C LEU A 98 0.57 -0.29 -5.69
N LEU A 99 0.91 0.93 -6.13
CA LEU A 99 1.34 1.20 -7.49
C LEU A 99 2.63 0.42 -7.79
N LEU A 100 3.64 0.56 -6.95
CA LEU A 100 4.92 -0.13 -7.15
C LEU A 100 4.76 -1.65 -7.03
N SER A 101 4.04 -2.14 -6.02
CA SER A 101 3.86 -3.58 -5.83
C SER A 101 3.06 -4.24 -6.95
N SER A 102 2.07 -3.54 -7.53
CA SER A 102 1.19 -4.10 -8.57
C SER A 102 1.66 -3.83 -10.01
N CYS A 103 2.46 -2.77 -10.23
CA CYS A 103 2.75 -2.26 -11.57
C CYS A 103 4.24 -2.24 -11.97
N TRP A 104 5.17 -2.71 -11.13
CA TRP A 104 6.61 -2.63 -11.42
C TRP A 104 7.02 -3.34 -12.72
N HIS A 105 6.32 -4.41 -13.12
CA HIS A 105 6.63 -5.14 -14.35
C HIS A 105 6.54 -4.24 -15.59
N LEU A 106 5.53 -3.37 -15.67
CA LEU A 106 5.38 -2.49 -16.82
C LEU A 106 6.43 -1.37 -16.80
N ALA A 107 6.83 -0.91 -15.62
CA ALA A 107 7.96 0.00 -15.48
C ALA A 107 9.25 -0.65 -15.99
N LEU A 108 9.52 -1.91 -15.64
CA LEU A 108 10.69 -2.66 -16.10
C LEU A 108 10.65 -2.92 -17.62
N LEU A 109 9.49 -3.32 -18.16
CA LEU A 109 9.32 -3.54 -19.60
C LEU A 109 9.52 -2.24 -20.40
N ALA A 110 8.92 -1.14 -19.94
CA ALA A 110 9.08 0.17 -20.58
C ALA A 110 10.54 0.67 -20.49
N TRP A 111 11.21 0.46 -19.36
CA TRP A 111 12.63 0.72 -19.19
C TRP A 111 13.47 -0.07 -20.20
N ALA A 112 13.26 -1.39 -20.28
CA ALA A 112 14.02 -2.28 -21.16
C ALA A 112 13.79 -1.93 -22.63
N ALA A 113 12.55 -1.66 -23.03
CA ALA A 113 12.21 -1.24 -24.38
C ALA A 113 12.90 0.09 -24.75
N ALA A 114 12.92 1.07 -23.84
CA ALA A 114 13.62 2.33 -24.06
C ALA A 114 15.14 2.14 -24.17
N ALA A 115 15.73 1.28 -23.33
CA ALA A 115 17.15 0.97 -23.37
C ALA A 115 17.55 0.33 -24.70
N LEU A 116 16.78 -0.67 -25.17
CA LEU A 116 17.01 -1.33 -26.46
C LEU A 116 16.82 -0.38 -27.64
N LEU A 117 15.79 0.47 -27.60
CA LEU A 117 15.55 1.47 -28.64
C LEU A 117 16.71 2.45 -28.73
N VAL A 118 17.14 3.02 -27.60
CA VAL A 118 18.27 3.97 -27.60
C VAL A 118 19.57 3.29 -28.03
N MET A 119 19.83 2.06 -27.57
CA MET A 119 21.00 1.30 -28.02
C MET A 119 20.98 1.09 -29.54
N SER A 120 19.83 0.74 -30.12
CA SER A 120 19.66 0.55 -31.56
C SER A 120 19.88 1.84 -32.34
N LEU A 121 19.36 2.97 -31.84
CA LEU A 121 19.57 4.29 -32.45
C LEU A 121 21.02 4.75 -32.37
N TYR A 122 21.76 4.39 -31.31
CA TYR A 122 23.20 4.63 -31.21
C TYR A 122 23.99 3.80 -32.21
N ILE A 123 23.74 2.49 -32.30
CA ILE A 123 24.43 1.60 -33.25
C ILE A 123 24.18 2.07 -34.69
N SER A 124 22.97 2.56 -34.97
CA SER A 124 22.58 3.09 -36.29
C SER A 124 23.09 4.50 -36.57
N SER A 125 23.83 5.12 -35.63
CA SER A 125 24.31 6.51 -35.73
C SER A 125 23.20 7.56 -35.97
N LEU A 126 21.95 7.25 -35.60
CA LEU A 126 20.80 8.15 -35.74
C LEU A 126 20.69 9.12 -34.56
N LEU A 127 21.23 8.75 -33.40
CA LEU A 127 21.21 9.58 -32.21
C LEU A 127 22.49 10.44 -32.14
N PRO A 128 22.38 11.78 -32.02
CA PRO A 128 23.56 12.62 -31.89
C PRO A 128 24.29 12.37 -30.58
N LEU A 129 25.63 12.45 -30.63
CA LEU A 129 26.54 12.34 -29.50
C LEU A 129 27.16 13.72 -29.16
N PRO A 130 26.39 14.64 -28.55
CA PRO A 130 26.84 16.02 -28.33
C PRO A 130 27.94 16.15 -27.27
N LEU A 131 28.17 15.14 -26.44
CA LEU A 131 29.13 15.21 -25.34
C LEU A 131 30.37 14.36 -25.65
N ARG A 132 31.54 15.01 -25.61
CA ARG A 132 32.84 14.35 -25.69
C ARG A 132 33.42 14.29 -24.28
N ALA A 133 33.68 13.08 -23.79
CA ALA A 133 34.43 12.89 -22.56
C ALA A 133 35.92 12.79 -22.89
N SER A 134 36.68 13.84 -22.55
CA SER A 134 38.15 13.75 -22.57
C SER A 134 38.59 12.87 -21.39
N ARG A 135 39.17 11.71 -21.71
CA ARG A 135 39.61 10.73 -20.72
C ARG A 135 41.02 11.09 -20.28
N ASN A 136 41.17 11.73 -19.11
CA ASN A 136 42.50 11.98 -18.55
C ASN A 136 43.17 10.67 -18.12
N GLU A 137 44.43 10.54 -18.53
CA GLU A 137 45.40 9.45 -18.37
C GLU A 137 45.47 8.94 -16.92
N ASN A 138 45.39 7.62 -16.66
CA ASN A 138 46.59 6.79 -16.46
C ASN A 138 46.35 5.26 -16.63
N LEU A 139 45.16 4.79 -17.02
CA LEU A 139 44.81 3.35 -16.92
C LEU A 139 44.26 2.69 -18.20
N ILE A 140 43.87 3.44 -19.24
CA ILE A 140 43.31 2.89 -20.49
C ILE A 140 43.76 3.77 -21.66
N PRO A 141 44.13 3.22 -22.84
CA PRO A 141 44.61 3.98 -24.00
C PRO A 141 43.72 5.19 -24.35
N ARG A 142 44.39 6.28 -24.78
CA ARG A 142 43.79 7.55 -25.22
C ARG A 142 42.74 7.30 -26.30
N GLY A 143 41.50 7.62 -26.01
CA GLY A 143 40.38 7.61 -26.96
C GLY A 143 39.29 8.56 -26.51
N GLU A 144 38.78 9.40 -27.42
CA GLU A 144 37.62 10.23 -27.15
C GLU A 144 36.37 9.35 -27.13
N ALA A 145 35.75 9.19 -25.97
CA ALA A 145 34.44 8.54 -25.87
C ALA A 145 33.36 9.60 -26.07
N SER A 146 32.63 9.51 -27.17
CA SER A 146 31.44 10.32 -27.42
C SER A 146 30.23 9.62 -26.79
N TRP A 147 29.40 10.36 -26.06
CA TRP A 147 28.21 9.83 -25.41
C TRP A 147 27.09 10.89 -25.38
N ALA A 148 25.87 10.48 -25.02
CA ALA A 148 24.76 11.40 -24.87
C ALA A 148 23.82 11.02 -23.72
N PRO A 149 23.11 12.00 -23.12
CA PRO A 149 22.20 11.76 -21.99
C PRO A 149 20.94 10.97 -22.35
N TRP A 150 20.68 10.76 -23.64
CA TRP A 150 19.41 10.24 -24.12
C TRP A 150 19.05 8.89 -23.50
N GLY A 151 20.02 7.97 -23.39
CA GLY A 151 19.78 6.65 -22.78
C GLY A 151 19.33 6.75 -21.33
N TYR A 152 19.97 7.63 -20.57
CA TYR A 152 19.64 7.85 -19.17
C TYR A 152 18.26 8.53 -18.99
N LEU A 153 18.00 9.64 -19.70
CA LEU A 153 16.75 10.38 -19.56
C LEU A 153 15.54 9.60 -20.08
N SER A 154 15.67 8.95 -21.24
CA SER A 154 14.59 8.17 -21.84
C SER A 154 14.25 6.95 -21.00
N THR A 155 15.25 6.21 -20.50
CA THR A 155 14.98 5.02 -19.68
C THR A 155 14.29 5.37 -18.37
N PHE A 156 14.65 6.49 -17.72
CA PHE A 156 13.92 7.00 -16.55
C PHE A 156 12.48 7.37 -16.89
N ALA A 157 12.31 8.21 -17.92
CA ALA A 157 11.01 8.73 -18.32
C ALA A 157 10.06 7.61 -18.77
N CYS A 158 10.55 6.64 -19.55
CA CYS A 158 9.79 5.50 -19.99
C CYS A 158 9.45 4.55 -18.84
N ALA A 159 10.36 4.32 -17.89
CA ALA A 159 10.07 3.51 -16.70
C ALA A 159 8.98 4.17 -15.83
N LEU A 160 9.10 5.48 -15.57
CA LEU A 160 8.11 6.23 -14.80
C LEU A 160 6.77 6.30 -15.54
N GLY A 161 6.79 6.54 -16.85
CA GLY A 161 5.62 6.50 -17.72
C GLY A 161 4.95 5.14 -17.72
N GLY A 162 5.73 4.06 -17.83
CA GLY A 162 5.25 2.67 -17.73
C GLY A 162 4.57 2.41 -16.39
N LEU A 163 5.17 2.86 -15.29
CA LEU A 163 4.57 2.75 -13.96
C LEU A 163 3.23 3.51 -13.85
N LEU A 164 3.17 4.75 -14.33
CA LEU A 164 1.97 5.61 -14.24
C LEU A 164 0.86 5.19 -15.21
N CYS A 165 1.21 4.64 -16.37
CA CYS A 165 0.25 4.14 -17.34
C CYS A 165 -0.26 2.73 -17.01
N ALA A 166 0.43 1.97 -16.15
CA ALA A 166 0.09 0.59 -15.83
C ALA A 166 -1.36 0.40 -15.30
N PRO A 167 -1.90 1.22 -14.39
CA PRO A 167 -3.29 1.11 -13.95
C PRO A 167 -4.34 1.26 -15.07
N HIS A 168 -3.94 1.82 -16.22
CA HIS A 168 -4.79 2.02 -17.39
C HIS A 168 -4.58 0.94 -18.46
N LEU A 169 -3.36 0.41 -18.59
CA LEU A 169 -2.99 -0.57 -19.62
C LEU A 169 -3.20 -2.03 -19.16
N LEU A 170 -2.79 -2.37 -17.94
CA LEU A 170 -2.86 -3.74 -17.42
C LEU A 170 -4.28 -4.31 -17.31
N PRO A 171 -5.34 -3.55 -17.00
CA PRO A 171 -6.71 -4.08 -17.01
C PRO A 171 -7.14 -4.70 -18.34
N ARG A 172 -6.49 -4.34 -19.46
CA ARG A 172 -6.79 -4.88 -20.80
C ARG A 172 -6.07 -6.20 -21.09
N VAL A 173 -5.03 -6.51 -20.32
CA VAL A 173 -4.08 -7.61 -20.62
C VAL A 173 -4.08 -8.67 -19.53
N ARG A 174 -4.45 -8.32 -18.29
CA ARG A 174 -4.45 -9.22 -17.14
C ARG A 174 -5.77 -9.16 -16.40
N ARG A 175 -6.19 -10.31 -15.85
CA ARG A 175 -7.28 -10.36 -14.88
C ARG A 175 -6.90 -9.48 -13.70
N ASN A 176 -7.79 -8.55 -13.36
CA ASN A 176 -7.62 -7.71 -12.19
C ASN A 176 -8.21 -8.38 -10.97
N PRO A 177 -7.47 -8.48 -9.86
CA PRO A 177 -8.05 -8.98 -8.63
C PRO A 177 -9.17 -8.05 -8.18
N GLY A 178 -10.35 -8.63 -7.93
CA GLY A 178 -11.45 -7.97 -7.26
C GLY A 178 -11.08 -7.84 -5.78
N CYS A 179 -10.97 -6.60 -5.31
CA CYS A 179 -10.63 -6.32 -3.92
C CYS A 179 -11.78 -5.67 -3.17
N PHE A 180 -11.85 -5.93 -1.88
CA PHE A 180 -12.64 -5.11 -0.97
C PHE A 180 -11.81 -3.87 -0.59
N TYR A 181 -12.39 -2.70 -0.84
CA TYR A 181 -11.84 -1.40 -0.44
C TYR A 181 -12.98 -0.57 0.17
N ASP A 182 -12.91 -0.36 1.49
CA ASP A 182 -13.96 0.24 2.33
C ASP A 182 -14.69 1.44 1.71
N VAL A 183 -13.94 2.41 1.17
CA VAL A 183 -14.53 3.64 0.58
C VAL A 183 -15.37 3.38 -0.67
N ALA A 184 -15.04 2.35 -1.45
CA ALA A 184 -15.74 2.05 -2.69
C ALA A 184 -16.78 0.93 -2.54
N CYS A 185 -16.54 -0.03 -1.65
CA CYS A 185 -17.38 -1.20 -1.49
C CYS A 185 -18.51 -0.97 -0.48
N VAL A 186 -18.29 -0.15 0.56
CA VAL A 186 -19.34 0.28 1.49
C VAL A 186 -19.98 1.57 0.95
N ASN A 187 -21.31 1.63 0.92
CA ASN A 187 -22.01 2.84 0.49
C ASN A 187 -21.80 3.94 1.54
N GLN A 188 -20.96 4.93 1.23
CA GLN A 188 -20.66 6.03 2.15
C GLN A 188 -21.71 7.16 2.10
N ALA A 189 -22.69 7.09 1.19
CA ALA A 189 -23.70 8.13 0.98
C ALA A 189 -25.04 7.78 1.65
N ASP A 190 -25.40 6.50 1.70
CA ASP A 190 -26.62 5.97 2.30
C ASP A 190 -26.32 5.44 3.72
N PRO A 191 -26.86 6.04 4.78
CA PRO A 191 -26.54 5.67 6.17
C PRO A 191 -26.87 4.22 6.52
N GLU A 192 -27.96 3.67 5.99
CA GLU A 192 -28.40 2.30 6.30
C GLU A 192 -27.44 1.29 5.67
N LEU A 193 -27.15 1.46 4.37
CA LEU A 193 -26.18 0.63 3.68
C LEU A 193 -24.76 0.80 4.22
N GLN A 194 -24.41 2.00 4.70
CA GLN A 194 -23.14 2.25 5.37
C GLN A 194 -23.02 1.44 6.66
N ALA A 195 -24.07 1.46 7.50
CA ALA A 195 -24.13 0.69 8.74
C ALA A 195 -24.08 -0.82 8.48
N ARG A 196 -24.89 -1.32 7.54
CA ARG A 196 -24.86 -2.74 7.13
C ARG A 196 -23.47 -3.14 6.62
N GLY A 197 -22.80 -2.27 5.86
CA GLY A 197 -21.45 -2.50 5.37
C GLY A 197 -20.40 -2.55 6.47
N ILE A 198 -20.42 -1.61 7.41
CA ILE A 198 -19.43 -1.53 8.51
C ILE A 198 -19.60 -2.71 9.47
N TYR A 199 -20.82 -2.97 9.94
CA TYR A 199 -21.08 -4.12 10.82
C TYR A 199 -21.11 -5.47 10.05
N GLY A 200 -20.95 -5.43 8.72
CA GLY A 200 -20.77 -6.58 7.83
C GLY A 200 -19.32 -6.91 7.47
N ILE A 201 -18.35 -6.12 7.93
CA ILE A 201 -16.92 -6.35 7.62
C ILE A 201 -16.46 -7.77 7.99
N GLY A 202 -16.93 -8.34 9.10
CA GLY A 202 -16.57 -9.71 9.48
C GLY A 202 -17.02 -10.76 8.44
N GLY A 203 -18.22 -10.59 7.86
CA GLY A 203 -18.68 -11.42 6.74
C GLY A 203 -17.86 -11.21 5.48
N PHE A 204 -17.50 -9.96 5.15
CA PHE A 204 -16.63 -9.67 4.01
C PHE A 204 -15.25 -10.33 4.13
N LEU A 205 -14.68 -10.36 5.33
CA LEU A 205 -13.43 -11.06 5.61
C LEU A 205 -13.57 -12.58 5.48
N ALA A 206 -14.73 -13.15 5.84
CA ALA A 206 -14.99 -14.58 5.70
C ALA A 206 -15.01 -15.07 4.25
N ILE A 207 -15.37 -14.20 3.29
CA ILE A 207 -15.36 -14.52 1.84
C ILE A 207 -14.14 -13.96 1.10
N SER A 208 -13.11 -13.54 1.84
CA SER A 208 -11.86 -13.02 1.27
C SER A 208 -10.79 -14.10 1.17
N MET A 209 -10.20 -14.30 -0.01
CA MET A 209 -9.10 -15.26 -0.20
C MET A 209 -7.82 -14.82 0.51
N GLN A 210 -7.55 -13.51 0.53
CA GLN A 210 -6.35 -12.92 1.13
C GLN A 210 -6.71 -11.69 1.97
N LEU A 211 -6.14 -11.55 3.16
CA LEU A 211 -6.09 -10.29 3.90
C LEU A 211 -4.75 -9.59 3.62
N ARG A 212 -4.80 -8.42 2.99
CA ARG A 212 -3.60 -7.61 2.74
C ARG A 212 -3.58 -6.39 3.65
N ILE A 213 -2.64 -6.39 4.58
CA ILE A 213 -2.47 -5.34 5.57
C ILE A 213 -1.49 -4.29 5.05
N LEU A 214 -1.98 -3.08 4.75
CA LEU A 214 -1.14 -1.93 4.43
C LEU A 214 -0.57 -1.35 5.73
N TRP A 215 0.55 -1.93 6.17
CA TRP A 215 1.08 -1.68 7.50
C TRP A 215 1.74 -0.29 7.63
N SER A 216 1.47 0.34 8.77
CA SER A 216 2.11 1.56 9.26
C SER A 216 2.08 1.59 10.78
N PRO A 217 2.89 2.42 11.45
CA PRO A 217 2.96 2.46 12.92
C PRO A 217 1.60 2.55 13.65
N PRO A 218 0.62 3.38 13.22
CA PRO A 218 -0.67 3.49 13.93
C PRO A 218 -1.67 2.40 13.52
N TYR A 219 -1.26 1.30 12.89
CA TYR A 219 -2.20 0.28 12.43
C TYR A 219 -2.76 -0.55 13.61
N LEU A 220 -1.88 -1.09 14.46
CA LEU A 220 -2.30 -1.92 15.61
C LEU A 220 -2.91 -1.12 16.76
N SER A 221 -2.80 0.21 16.74
CA SER A 221 -3.45 1.07 17.72
C SER A 221 -4.93 1.33 17.41
N ARG A 222 -5.48 0.78 16.31
CA ARG A 222 -6.86 0.99 15.85
C ARG A 222 -7.68 -0.27 16.06
N LEU A 223 -8.73 -0.18 16.85
CA LEU A 223 -9.52 -1.35 17.23
C LEU A 223 -10.18 -2.02 16.02
N TRP A 224 -10.68 -1.26 15.04
CA TRP A 224 -11.21 -1.81 13.79
C TRP A 224 -10.16 -2.56 12.95
N CYS A 225 -8.93 -2.06 12.85
CA CYS A 225 -7.87 -2.79 12.13
C CYS A 225 -7.49 -4.09 12.84
N VAL A 226 -7.50 -4.08 14.17
CA VAL A 226 -7.28 -5.29 14.98
C VAL A 226 -8.42 -6.29 14.80
N PHE A 227 -9.67 -5.81 14.80
CA PHE A 227 -10.85 -6.62 14.51
C PHE A 227 -10.74 -7.30 13.14
N GLU A 228 -10.27 -6.60 12.11
CA GLU A 228 -10.09 -7.18 10.77
C GLU A 228 -9.13 -8.37 10.78
N ILE A 229 -8.03 -8.30 11.54
CA ILE A 229 -7.11 -9.44 11.72
C ILE A 229 -7.82 -10.58 12.44
N ALA A 230 -8.48 -10.29 13.56
CA ALA A 230 -9.15 -11.28 14.39
C ALA A 230 -10.25 -12.03 13.61
N ALA A 231 -11.12 -11.28 12.95
CA ALA A 231 -12.21 -11.80 12.14
C ALA A 231 -11.69 -12.62 10.95
N TYR A 232 -10.68 -12.11 10.23
CA TYR A 232 -10.10 -12.82 9.10
C TYR A 232 -9.50 -14.16 9.51
N ARG A 233 -8.66 -14.18 10.55
CA ARG A 233 -8.03 -15.43 10.98
C ARG A 233 -9.06 -16.42 11.52
N LYS A 234 -10.08 -15.93 12.24
CA LYS A 234 -11.14 -16.79 12.75
C LYS A 234 -11.93 -17.44 11.61
N ALA A 235 -12.27 -16.67 10.58
CA ALA A 235 -13.04 -17.15 9.44
C ALA A 235 -12.19 -17.97 8.46
N ASN A 236 -10.90 -17.63 8.32
CA ASN A 236 -9.96 -18.24 7.40
C ASN A 236 -8.68 -18.67 8.15
N PRO A 237 -8.69 -19.77 8.92
CA PRO A 237 -7.52 -20.20 9.69
C PRO A 237 -6.27 -20.39 8.82
N ASN A 238 -6.46 -20.93 7.62
CA ASN A 238 -5.41 -21.18 6.62
C ASN A 238 -5.33 -20.10 5.53
N GLY A 239 -6.06 -18.99 5.69
CA GLY A 239 -6.07 -17.90 4.71
C GLY A 239 -4.74 -17.15 4.64
N GLU A 240 -4.41 -16.60 3.47
CA GLU A 240 -3.18 -15.83 3.26
C GLU A 240 -3.28 -14.46 3.93
N LEU A 241 -2.51 -14.25 4.99
CA LEU A 241 -2.37 -12.94 5.63
C LEU A 241 -1.06 -12.30 5.19
N LYS A 242 -1.16 -11.28 4.33
CA LYS A 242 0.00 -10.60 3.74
C LYS A 242 0.21 -9.22 4.34
N LEU A 243 1.33 -9.08 5.03
CA LEU A 243 1.79 -7.80 5.54
C LEU A 243 2.55 -7.04 4.44
N GLN A 244 2.10 -5.84 4.11
CA GLN A 244 2.76 -4.95 3.14
C GLN A 244 3.17 -3.65 3.83
N PRO A 245 4.42 -3.55 4.33
CA PRO A 245 4.91 -2.34 4.97
C PRO A 245 5.13 -1.23 3.94
N MET A 246 4.38 -0.13 4.05
CA MET A 246 4.39 0.95 3.04
C MET A 246 5.73 1.72 2.94
N PHE A 247 6.67 1.50 3.85
CA PHE A 247 8.00 2.12 3.78
C PHE A 247 8.91 1.44 2.74
N VAL A 248 8.65 0.17 2.38
CA VAL A 248 9.50 -0.59 1.45
C VAL A 248 9.47 0.04 0.07
N GLU A 249 8.27 0.23 -0.51
CA GLU A 249 8.15 0.78 -1.86
C GLU A 249 8.59 2.26 -1.93
N ARG A 250 8.37 3.03 -0.86
CA ARG A 250 8.92 4.37 -0.73
C ARG A 250 10.46 4.35 -0.81
N ASN A 251 11.10 3.44 -0.09
CA ASN A 251 12.56 3.33 -0.07
C ASN A 251 13.10 2.87 -1.44
N ILE A 252 12.40 1.96 -2.13
CA ILE A 252 12.74 1.55 -3.49
C ILE A 252 12.66 2.74 -4.46
N LEU A 253 11.59 3.53 -4.42
CA LEU A 253 11.45 4.71 -5.27
C LEU A 253 12.56 5.74 -5.00
N LEU A 254 12.87 6.00 -3.73
CA LEU A 254 13.94 6.91 -3.35
C LEU A 254 15.29 6.41 -3.83
N ALA A 255 15.62 5.13 -3.59
CA ALA A 255 16.85 4.52 -4.08
C ALA A 255 16.96 4.62 -5.61
N TRP A 256 15.85 4.41 -6.31
CA TRP A 256 15.77 4.54 -7.76
C TRP A 256 16.04 5.98 -8.23
N ILE A 257 15.38 6.99 -7.64
CA ILE A 257 15.62 8.40 -7.95
C ILE A 257 17.08 8.81 -7.64
N CYS A 258 17.61 8.40 -6.49
CA CYS A 258 18.99 8.68 -6.09
C CYS A 258 20.01 8.03 -7.02
N MET A 259 19.79 6.78 -7.42
CA MET A 259 20.64 6.09 -8.39
C MET A 259 20.65 6.83 -9.73
N PHE A 260 19.48 7.27 -10.18
CA PHE A 260 19.37 8.03 -11.41
C PHE A 260 20.14 9.35 -11.27
N PHE A 261 19.84 10.15 -10.24
CA PHE A 261 20.54 11.41 -9.97
C PHE A 261 22.07 11.22 -9.91
N PHE A 262 22.56 10.18 -9.24
CA PHE A 262 23.98 9.85 -9.16
C PHE A 262 24.61 9.64 -10.55
N VAL A 263 24.00 8.81 -11.38
CA VAL A 263 24.45 8.57 -12.76
C VAL A 263 24.39 9.88 -13.57
N GLY A 264 23.34 10.67 -13.40
CA GLY A 264 23.23 12.01 -14.00
C GLY A 264 24.37 12.94 -13.60
N MET A 265 24.76 12.97 -12.32
CA MET A 265 25.87 13.78 -11.82
C MET A 265 27.23 13.33 -12.37
N LEU A 266 27.47 12.01 -12.44
CA LEU A 266 28.72 11.48 -12.99
C LEU A 266 28.87 11.80 -14.47
N THR A 267 27.77 11.78 -15.21
CA THR A 267 27.77 11.92 -16.66
C THR A 267 27.65 13.39 -17.08
N LEU A 268 26.63 14.12 -16.63
CA LEU A 268 26.26 15.42 -17.21
C LEU A 268 27.00 16.63 -16.66
N VAL A 269 27.52 16.56 -15.44
CA VAL A 269 28.08 17.73 -14.76
C VAL A 269 29.55 17.91 -15.15
N ARG A 270 29.94 19.14 -15.51
CA ARG A 270 31.32 19.48 -15.87
C ARG A 270 32.12 19.91 -14.64
N LEU A 271 32.37 18.97 -13.73
CA LEU A 271 33.21 19.17 -12.54
C LEU A 271 34.38 18.17 -12.52
N PRO A 272 35.46 18.47 -11.79
CA PRO A 272 36.50 17.49 -11.49
C PRO A 272 35.90 16.17 -10.98
N GLY A 273 36.52 15.03 -11.33
CA GLY A 273 35.97 13.69 -11.05
C GLY A 273 35.57 13.46 -9.59
N HIS A 274 36.41 13.93 -8.65
CA HIS A 274 36.13 13.83 -7.22
C HIS A 274 34.89 14.63 -6.80
N TRP A 275 34.71 15.85 -7.30
CA TRP A 275 33.52 16.66 -6.96
C TRP A 275 32.23 16.08 -7.52
N ARG A 276 32.25 15.49 -8.73
CA ARG A 276 31.09 14.77 -9.28
C ARG A 276 30.69 13.60 -8.40
N ALA A 277 31.67 12.80 -7.97
CA ALA A 277 31.43 11.67 -7.09
C ALA A 277 30.84 12.15 -5.74
N VAL A 278 31.45 13.16 -5.12
CA VAL A 278 30.96 13.73 -3.84
C VAL A 278 29.51 14.21 -3.96
N LEU A 279 29.19 15.03 -4.96
CA LEU A 279 27.82 15.53 -5.14
C LEU A 279 26.83 14.40 -5.49
N GLY A 280 27.26 13.41 -6.26
CA GLY A 280 26.47 12.21 -6.52
C GLY A 280 26.17 11.45 -5.22
N PHE A 281 27.16 11.21 -4.37
CA PHE A 281 26.97 10.50 -3.10
C PHE A 281 26.09 11.27 -2.12
N LEU A 282 26.14 12.60 -2.12
CA LEU A 282 25.24 13.42 -1.29
C LEU A 282 23.76 13.16 -1.60
N ALA A 283 23.42 12.79 -2.83
CA ALA A 283 22.06 12.44 -3.19
C ALA A 283 21.54 11.16 -2.53
N PHE A 284 22.43 10.27 -2.04
CA PHE A 284 22.03 9.08 -1.31
C PHE A 284 21.74 9.36 0.17
N TYR A 285 22.15 10.50 0.72
CA TYR A 285 21.92 10.81 2.14
C TYR A 285 20.42 10.76 2.53
N PRO A 286 19.49 11.35 1.74
CA PRO A 286 18.06 11.16 1.97
C PRO A 286 17.64 9.68 1.90
N ALA A 287 18.09 8.92 0.90
CA ALA A 287 17.75 7.51 0.78
C ALA A 287 18.22 6.71 2.00
N ILE A 288 19.47 6.89 2.45
CA ILE A 288 20.02 6.26 3.65
C ILE A 288 19.20 6.65 4.88
N HIS A 289 18.84 7.92 5.03
CA HIS A 289 18.00 8.39 6.14
C HIS A 289 16.63 7.68 6.16
N PHE A 290 15.95 7.58 5.01
CA PHE A 290 14.65 6.93 4.91
C PHE A 290 14.72 5.41 5.02
N ILE A 291 15.80 4.78 4.54
CA ILE A 291 16.10 3.36 4.74
C ILE A 291 16.27 3.09 6.24
N ARG A 292 17.11 3.86 6.93
CA ARG A 292 17.29 3.75 8.39
C ARG A 292 15.96 3.93 9.14
N LYS A 293 15.17 4.93 8.77
CA LYS A 293 13.83 5.13 9.32
C LYS A 293 12.88 3.96 9.01
N GLY A 294 13.01 3.35 7.83
CA GLY A 294 12.26 2.14 7.45
C GLY A 294 12.62 0.94 8.33
N TYR A 295 13.91 0.73 8.60
CA TYR A 295 14.36 -0.30 9.55
C TYR A 295 13.82 -0.05 10.96
N GLN A 296 13.87 1.19 11.44
CA GLN A 296 13.28 1.55 12.73
C GLN A 296 11.76 1.29 12.75
N GLN A 297 11.05 1.59 11.65
CA GLN A 297 9.62 1.29 11.53
C GLN A 297 9.36 -0.22 11.52
N GLN A 298 10.22 -1.01 10.88
CA GLN A 298 10.14 -2.47 10.89
C GLN A 298 10.39 -3.04 12.29
N GLU A 299 11.38 -2.54 13.02
CA GLU A 299 11.64 -2.96 14.40
C GLU A 299 10.47 -2.59 15.31
N GLN A 300 9.96 -1.35 15.17
CA GLN A 300 8.79 -0.89 15.89
C GLN A 300 7.55 -1.75 15.60
N MET A 301 7.39 -2.26 14.38
CA MET A 301 6.31 -3.20 14.03
C MET A 301 6.37 -4.47 14.87
N PHE A 302 7.54 -5.12 14.94
CA PHE A 302 7.71 -6.34 15.72
C PHE A 302 7.60 -6.08 17.22
N LYS A 303 8.09 -4.93 17.68
CA LYS A 303 7.90 -4.47 19.06
C LYS A 303 6.42 -4.27 19.37
N ASN A 304 5.68 -3.58 18.50
CA ASN A 304 4.24 -3.37 18.67
C ASN A 304 3.44 -4.68 18.67
N LEU A 305 3.86 -5.70 17.91
CA LEU A 305 3.25 -7.03 17.98
C LEU A 305 3.58 -7.74 19.29
N ALA A 306 4.83 -7.66 19.75
CA ALA A 306 5.27 -8.30 21.00
C ALA A 306 4.64 -7.67 22.25
N GLU A 307 4.45 -6.35 22.23
CA GLU A 307 3.88 -5.56 23.33
C GLU A 307 2.39 -5.26 23.12
N PHE A 308 1.76 -5.87 22.11
CA PHE A 308 0.38 -5.59 21.74
C PHE A 308 -0.56 -5.77 22.94
N ASP A 309 -1.49 -4.86 23.16
CA ASP A 309 -2.55 -4.99 24.16
C ASP A 309 -3.86 -4.49 23.56
N LEU A 310 -4.85 -5.37 23.48
CA LEU A 310 -6.16 -5.06 22.90
C LEU A 310 -6.85 -3.91 23.64
N ASN A 311 -6.68 -3.80 24.96
CA ASN A 311 -7.34 -2.76 25.76
C ASN A 311 -6.82 -1.36 25.43
N SER A 312 -5.55 -1.26 25.02
CA SER A 312 -4.91 0.00 24.61
C SER A 312 -5.33 0.49 23.22
N ALA A 313 -6.03 -0.34 22.42
CA ALA A 313 -6.46 0.04 21.08
C ALA A 313 -7.53 1.14 21.13
N SER A 314 -7.32 2.18 20.32
CA SER A 314 -8.24 3.32 20.18
C SER A 314 -9.46 2.95 19.34
N CYS A 315 -10.62 3.45 19.78
CA CYS A 315 -11.88 3.38 19.06
C CYS A 315 -12.62 4.71 19.23
N ALA A 316 -13.17 5.26 18.15
CA ALA A 316 -13.90 6.54 18.20
C ALA A 316 -15.23 6.42 18.95
N ASN A 317 -15.92 5.30 18.75
CA ASN A 317 -17.25 5.04 19.26
C ASN A 317 -17.20 3.93 20.31
N GLU A 318 -17.80 4.18 21.48
CA GLU A 318 -17.88 3.21 22.57
C GLU A 318 -18.76 2.01 22.21
N PHE A 319 -19.80 2.21 21.40
CA PHE A 319 -20.63 1.12 20.89
C PHE A 319 -19.80 0.17 20.01
N ASP A 320 -19.03 0.71 19.07
CA ASP A 320 -18.13 -0.09 18.23
C ASP A 320 -17.09 -0.82 19.07
N ARG A 321 -16.58 -0.19 20.14
CA ARG A 321 -15.67 -0.82 21.09
C ARG A 321 -16.32 -2.06 21.72
N GLN A 322 -17.52 -1.92 22.26
CA GLN A 322 -18.24 -3.04 22.88
C GLN A 322 -18.57 -4.14 21.86
N PHE A 323 -19.03 -3.76 20.66
CA PHE A 323 -19.29 -4.67 19.56
C PHE A 323 -18.05 -5.51 19.21
N ILE A 324 -16.91 -4.85 18.96
CA ILE A 324 -15.65 -5.52 18.60
C ILE A 324 -15.14 -6.40 19.73
N LEU A 325 -15.06 -5.87 20.96
CA LEU A 325 -14.51 -6.61 22.09
C LEU A 325 -15.37 -7.85 22.41
N SER A 326 -16.70 -7.75 22.30
CA SER A 326 -17.59 -8.90 22.48
C SER A 326 -17.36 -9.99 21.43
N ALA A 327 -17.18 -9.61 20.16
CA ALA A 327 -16.87 -10.53 19.07
C ALA A 327 -15.51 -11.23 19.29
N VAL A 328 -14.47 -10.45 19.63
CA VAL A 328 -13.13 -10.98 19.88
C VAL A 328 -13.12 -11.94 21.07
N CYS A 329 -13.76 -11.55 22.19
CA CYS A 329 -13.90 -12.40 23.37
C CYS A 329 -14.59 -13.73 23.02
N ARG A 330 -15.66 -13.69 22.22
CA ARG A 330 -16.38 -14.88 21.76
C ARG A 330 -15.51 -15.79 20.88
N TRP A 331 -14.72 -15.23 19.97
CA TRP A 331 -13.91 -16.01 19.03
C TRP A 331 -12.66 -16.64 19.63
N TYR A 332 -12.06 -15.96 20.62
CA TYR A 332 -10.78 -16.32 21.24
C TYR A 332 -10.91 -16.72 22.72
N GLY A 333 -12.13 -16.80 23.25
CA GLY A 333 -12.43 -17.17 24.64
C GLY A 333 -12.26 -16.03 25.65
N SER A 334 -11.30 -15.13 25.43
CA SER A 334 -11.11 -13.91 26.22
C SER A 334 -10.36 -12.84 25.43
N LEU A 335 -10.40 -11.59 25.92
CA LEU A 335 -9.60 -10.50 25.35
C LEU A 335 -8.09 -10.75 25.50
N GLU A 336 -7.69 -11.40 26.59
CA GLU A 336 -6.31 -11.82 26.85
C GLU A 336 -5.89 -12.94 25.89
N GLY A 337 -6.76 -13.93 25.64
CA GLY A 337 -6.49 -15.00 24.68
C GLY A 337 -6.23 -14.50 23.26
N PHE A 338 -6.94 -13.45 22.82
CA PHE A 338 -6.62 -12.79 21.56
C PHE A 338 -5.30 -12.01 21.62
N THR A 339 -5.02 -11.33 22.73
CA THR A 339 -3.76 -10.60 22.92
C THR A 339 -2.57 -11.56 22.85
N ASP A 340 -2.65 -12.72 23.49
CA ASP A 340 -1.64 -13.78 23.44
C ASP A 340 -1.50 -14.36 22.03
N TYR A 341 -2.61 -14.55 21.31
CA TYR A 341 -2.59 -14.94 19.91
C TYR A 341 -1.80 -13.95 19.03
N VAL A 342 -2.00 -12.64 19.24
CA VAL A 342 -1.28 -11.59 18.50
C VAL A 342 0.22 -11.59 18.86
N ARG A 343 0.55 -11.72 20.15
CA ARG A 343 1.93 -11.70 20.65
C ARG A 343 2.76 -12.94 20.28
N GLY A 344 2.11 -14.10 20.14
CA GLY A 344 2.72 -15.37 19.78
C GLY A 344 2.46 -15.75 18.32
N PRO A 345 1.47 -16.62 18.03
CA PRO A 345 1.27 -17.21 16.70
C PRO A 345 1.23 -16.22 15.53
N LEU A 346 0.49 -15.11 15.66
CA LEU A 346 0.41 -14.13 14.57
C LEU A 346 1.74 -13.41 14.34
N LYS A 347 2.44 -13.05 15.42
CA LYS A 347 3.74 -12.40 15.33
C LYS A 347 4.75 -13.33 14.63
N GLU A 348 4.74 -14.62 14.96
CA GLU A 348 5.60 -15.63 14.34
C GLU A 348 5.34 -15.72 12.84
N GLU A 349 4.08 -15.92 12.44
CA GLU A 349 3.66 -15.99 11.03
C GLU A 349 4.06 -14.72 10.24
N LEU A 350 3.83 -13.55 10.82
CA LEU A 350 4.20 -12.28 10.21
C LEU A 350 5.71 -12.08 10.12
N THR A 351 6.46 -12.56 11.11
CA THR A 351 7.92 -12.50 11.11
C THR A 351 8.48 -13.40 10.02
N GLU A 352 7.98 -14.61 9.87
CA GLU A 352 8.37 -15.52 8.79
C GLU A 352 8.11 -14.90 7.41
N THR A 353 6.92 -14.33 7.21
CA THR A 353 6.56 -13.67 5.95
C THR A 353 7.49 -12.51 5.61
N VAL A 354 7.84 -11.70 6.60
CA VAL A 354 8.74 -10.55 6.42
C VAL A 354 10.20 -10.97 6.26
N VAL A 355 10.64 -12.03 6.95
CA VAL A 355 12.00 -12.58 6.82
C VAL A 355 12.19 -13.22 5.46
N LEU A 356 11.20 -13.95 4.94
CA LEU A 356 11.22 -14.48 3.57
C LEU A 356 11.23 -13.37 2.51
N ALA A 357 10.64 -12.21 2.81
CA ALA A 357 10.71 -11.03 1.97
C ALA A 357 12.04 -10.25 2.10
N ARG A 358 12.90 -10.57 3.08
CA ARG A 358 14.27 -10.07 3.10
C ARG A 358 15.03 -10.79 2.00
N VAL A 359 15.49 -10.04 1.00
CA VAL A 359 16.58 -10.49 0.12
C VAL A 359 17.68 -11.04 1.04
N PRO A 360 18.13 -12.29 0.86
CA PRO A 360 19.09 -12.89 1.77
C PRO A 360 20.44 -12.19 1.55
N LEU A 361 20.77 -11.28 2.45
CA LEU A 361 22.14 -10.90 2.73
C LEU A 361 22.35 -11.20 4.22
N GLN A 362 22.47 -12.50 4.52
CA GLN A 362 23.27 -12.90 5.67
C GLN A 362 24.70 -12.47 5.33
N TYR A 363 25.17 -11.42 6.01
CA TYR A 363 26.58 -11.05 6.03
C TYR A 363 27.27 -11.79 7.18
#